data_AF-A0A2P4S5Z9-F1
#
_entry.id   AF-A0A2P4S5Z9-F1
#
_cell.length_a   1.000
_cell.length_b   1.000
_cell.length_c   1.000
_cell.angle_alpha   90.00
_cell.angle_beta   90.00
_cell.angle_gamma   90.00
#
_symmetry.space_group_name_H-M   'P 1'
#
loop_
_entity.id
_entity.type
_entity.pdbx_description
1 polymer ?
#
loop_
_entity_poly.entity_id
_entity_poly.type
_entity_poly.pdbx_seq_one_letter_code
_entity_poly.pdbx_strand_id
1 'polypeptide(L)'
;MARFHGTELRPYLLTVLATAARTFRHGSLGAAVQLRVTRLLVLGPGTPGPSITSNAAQTLRDFCRWQKDLNVPDEDSPLHFDVAVLFTRQDLCGAATCDTLGMADVGTACDPERSCAIVEDDGLQSAFTVAHELGHVFSMHGPVLKVIPKCPQGVS
;
A
#
# COMPACT_ATOMS: atom_id res chain seq x y z
N MET A 1 3.30 14.68 0.62
CA MET A 1 4.18 13.97 1.58
C MET A 1 5.44 14.74 1.94
N ALA A 2 6.54 14.64 1.16
CA ALA A 2 7.86 15.19 1.56
C ALA A 2 7.86 16.69 1.87
N ARG A 3 7.20 17.51 1.04
CA ARG A 3 7.06 18.95 1.29
C ARG A 3 6.27 19.28 2.56
N PHE A 4 5.27 18.46 2.90
CA PHE A 4 4.36 18.73 4.02
C PHE A 4 4.97 18.30 5.36
N HIS A 5 5.47 17.07 5.44
CA HIS A 5 6.02 16.50 6.68
C HIS A 5 7.51 16.85 6.91
N GLY A 6 8.24 17.27 5.87
CA GLY A 6 9.65 17.65 6.00
C GLY A 6 10.52 16.53 6.57
N THR A 7 11.29 16.85 7.62
CA THR A 7 12.16 15.91 8.34
C THR A 7 11.38 14.81 9.06
N GLU A 8 10.14 15.09 9.44
CA GLU A 8 9.29 14.17 10.22
C GLU A 8 8.58 13.13 9.33
N LEU A 9 8.76 13.17 8.01
CA LEU A 9 8.10 12.24 7.10
C LEU A 9 8.38 10.77 7.44
N ARG A 10 9.65 10.42 7.72
CA ARG A 10 10.02 9.03 8.00
C ARG A 10 9.43 8.55 9.35
N PRO A 11 9.62 9.27 10.48
CA PRO A 11 8.94 8.94 11.75
C PRO A 11 7.41 8.85 11.61
N TYR A 12 6.82 9.77 10.86
CA TYR A 12 5.38 9.80 10.60
C TYR A 12 4.89 8.53 9.89
N LEU A 13 5.49 8.20 8.73
CA LEU A 13 5.12 7.01 7.97
C LEU A 13 5.31 5.72 8.79
N LEU A 14 6.39 5.62 9.57
CA LEU A 14 6.62 4.48 10.44
C LEU A 14 5.56 4.36 11.55
N THR A 15 5.07 5.49 12.08
CA THR A 15 3.99 5.51 13.08
C THR A 15 2.67 5.04 12.49
N VAL A 16 2.33 5.53 11.29
CA VAL A 16 1.14 5.11 10.53
C VAL A 16 1.19 3.60 10.24
N LEU A 17 2.30 3.12 9.69
CA LEU A 17 2.49 1.70 9.34
C LEU A 17 2.54 0.80 10.59
N ALA A 18 3.14 1.25 11.70
CA ALA A 18 3.12 0.50 12.96
C ALA A 18 1.71 0.37 13.54
N THR A 19 0.89 1.41 13.40
CA THR A 19 -0.52 1.38 13.80
C THR A 19 -1.31 0.42 12.93
N ALA A 20 -1.15 0.47 11.60
CA ALA A 20 -1.75 -0.51 10.68
C ALA A 20 -1.32 -1.96 11.00
N ALA A 21 -0.03 -2.17 11.26
CA ALA A 21 0.51 -3.49 11.65
C ALA A 21 -0.10 -4.01 12.96
N ARG A 22 -0.43 -3.12 13.90
CA ARG A 22 -1.14 -3.49 15.12
C ARG A 22 -2.59 -3.91 14.83
N THR A 23 -3.27 -3.24 13.91
CA THR A 23 -4.62 -3.62 13.46
C THR A 23 -4.65 -5.05 12.91
N PHE A 24 -3.70 -5.41 12.05
CA PHE A 24 -3.59 -6.77 11.49
C PHE A 24 -3.27 -7.87 12.51
N ARG A 25 -2.74 -7.52 13.68
CA ARG A 25 -2.46 -8.47 14.77
C ARG A 25 -3.63 -8.65 15.74
N HIS A 26 -4.73 -7.93 15.54
CA HIS A 26 -5.88 -8.03 16.44
C HIS A 26 -6.56 -9.39 16.28
N GLY A 27 -6.92 -10.03 17.41
CA GLY A 27 -7.47 -11.40 17.41
C GLY A 27 -8.79 -11.54 16.65
N SER A 28 -9.54 -10.44 16.44
CA SER A 28 -10.76 -10.45 15.63
C SER A 28 -10.52 -10.79 14.17
N LEU A 29 -9.29 -10.65 13.67
CA LEU A 29 -8.97 -11.03 12.30
C LEU A 29 -9.06 -12.55 12.12
N GLY A 30 -8.82 -13.36 13.17
CA GLY A 30 -8.85 -14.82 13.03
C GLY A 30 -7.75 -15.41 12.15
N ALA A 31 -6.78 -14.60 11.72
CA ALA A 31 -5.59 -15.02 10.98
C ALA A 31 -4.34 -14.29 11.50
N ALA A 32 -3.19 -14.93 11.37
CA ALA A 32 -1.90 -14.34 11.72
C ALA A 32 -1.33 -13.57 10.52
N VAL A 33 -1.50 -12.26 10.51
CA VAL A 33 -0.90 -11.37 9.50
C VAL A 33 0.17 -10.51 10.17
N GLN A 34 1.37 -10.46 9.59
CA GLN A 34 2.47 -9.62 10.04
C GLN A 34 2.85 -8.63 8.95
N LEU A 35 2.47 -7.36 9.14
CA LEU A 35 2.91 -6.28 8.28
C LEU A 35 4.34 -5.86 8.66
N ARG A 36 5.30 -6.03 7.76
CA ARG A 36 6.71 -5.64 7.93
C ARG A 36 7.12 -4.68 6.82
N VAL A 37 7.73 -3.56 7.21
CA VAL A 37 8.31 -2.60 6.26
C VAL A 37 9.73 -3.08 5.91
N THR A 38 9.96 -3.48 4.66
CA THR A 38 11.29 -3.87 4.16
C THR A 38 12.00 -2.69 3.47
N ARG A 39 11.24 -1.81 2.82
CA ARG A 39 11.75 -0.67 2.05
C ARG A 39 10.88 0.56 2.28
N LEU A 40 11.52 1.74 2.37
CA LEU A 40 10.84 3.03 2.46
C LEU A 40 11.53 4.03 1.53
N LEU A 41 10.84 4.42 0.47
CA LEU A 41 11.30 5.33 -0.56
C LEU A 41 10.61 6.70 -0.39
N VAL A 42 11.39 7.77 -0.44
CA VAL A 42 10.88 9.14 -0.44
C VAL A 42 11.25 9.79 -1.77
N LEU A 43 10.23 10.11 -2.56
CA LEU A 43 10.41 10.79 -3.84
C LEU A 43 10.54 12.30 -3.60
N GLY A 44 11.71 12.84 -3.92
CA GLY A 44 11.99 14.27 -3.84
C GLY A 44 11.64 15.01 -5.12
N PRO A 45 11.75 16.35 -5.13
CA PRO A 45 11.64 17.14 -6.36
C PRO A 45 12.61 16.64 -7.43
N GLY A 46 12.12 16.39 -8.65
CA GLY A 46 12.93 15.89 -9.77
C GLY A 46 13.31 14.41 -9.69
N THR A 47 12.91 13.67 -8.64
CA THR A 47 13.07 12.21 -8.60
C THR A 47 12.00 11.57 -9.49
N PRO A 48 12.37 10.70 -10.46
CA PRO A 48 11.41 9.95 -11.25
C PRO A 48 10.47 9.14 -10.35
N GLY A 49 9.18 9.21 -10.62
CA GLY A 49 8.13 8.59 -9.80
C GLY A 49 6.88 8.26 -10.64
N PRO A 50 5.89 7.60 -10.04
CA PRO A 50 4.61 7.36 -10.70
C PRO A 50 3.89 8.69 -10.95
N SER A 51 3.04 8.73 -11.97
CA SER A 51 2.13 9.84 -12.17
C SER A 51 1.04 9.82 -11.10
N ILE A 52 0.87 10.94 -10.40
CA ILE A 52 -0.14 11.09 -9.35
C ILE A 52 -1.13 12.16 -9.82
N THR A 53 -2.39 11.76 -10.01
CA THR A 53 -3.50 12.63 -10.40
C THR A 53 -4.62 12.53 -9.35
N SER A 54 -5.64 13.39 -9.47
CA SER A 54 -6.85 13.26 -8.66
C SER A 54 -7.68 12.03 -9.03
N ASN A 55 -7.44 11.35 -10.15
CA ASN A 55 -8.15 10.12 -10.48
C ASN A 55 -7.49 8.94 -9.76
N ALA A 56 -8.13 8.44 -8.70
CA ALA A 56 -7.59 7.36 -7.87
C ALA A 56 -7.25 6.10 -8.68
N ALA A 57 -8.13 5.72 -9.62
CA ALA A 57 -7.92 4.54 -10.46
C ALA A 57 -6.73 4.70 -11.42
N GLN A 58 -6.49 5.92 -11.93
CA GLN A 58 -5.33 6.20 -12.76
C GLN A 58 -4.04 6.20 -11.94
N THR A 59 -4.03 6.89 -10.80
CA THR A 59 -2.89 6.92 -9.88
C THR A 59 -2.50 5.52 -9.41
N LEU A 60 -3.47 4.65 -9.12
CA LEU A 60 -3.22 3.26 -8.77
C LEU A 60 -2.50 2.54 -9.93
N ARG A 61 -3.06 2.55 -11.14
CA ARG A 61 -2.44 1.89 -12.31
C ARG A 61 -1.02 2.37 -12.58
N ASP A 62 -0.79 3.68 -12.52
CA ASP A 62 0.52 4.27 -12.77
C ASP A 62 1.52 3.90 -11.66
N PHE A 63 1.07 3.85 -10.41
CA PHE A 63 1.89 3.37 -9.29
C PHE A 63 2.22 1.89 -9.38
N CYS A 64 1.26 1.03 -9.69
CA CYS A 64 1.45 -0.41 -9.82
C CYS A 64 2.45 -0.75 -10.92
N ARG A 65 2.41 -0.02 -12.04
CA ARG A 65 3.41 -0.17 -13.11
C ARG A 65 4.80 0.25 -12.64
N TRP A 66 4.91 1.39 -11.96
CA TRP A 66 6.19 1.93 -11.50
C TRP A 66 6.85 1.08 -10.40
N GLN A 67 6.07 0.58 -9.43
CA GLN A 67 6.61 -0.23 -8.34
C GLN A 67 7.17 -1.57 -8.84
N LYS A 68 6.58 -2.15 -9.89
CA LYS A 68 6.99 -3.44 -10.46
C LYS A 68 8.48 -3.41 -10.86
N ASP A 69 8.91 -2.32 -11.49
CA ASP A 69 10.29 -2.14 -11.95
C ASP A 69 11.29 -1.99 -10.78
N LEU A 70 10.80 -1.74 -9.56
CA LEU A 70 11.62 -1.68 -8.34
C LEU A 70 11.70 -3.02 -7.62
N ASN A 71 10.83 -3.97 -7.94
CA ASN A 71 10.77 -5.28 -7.29
C ASN A 71 11.75 -6.26 -7.95
N VAL A 72 12.05 -7.35 -7.25
CA VAL A 72 12.90 -8.43 -7.78
C VAL A 72 12.12 -9.75 -7.76
N PRO A 73 12.29 -10.64 -8.75
CA PRO A 73 11.55 -11.91 -8.79
C PRO A 73 11.92 -12.90 -7.68
N ASP A 74 13.12 -12.78 -7.12
CA ASP A 74 13.60 -13.63 -6.03
C ASP A 74 12.92 -13.22 -4.71
N GLU A 75 11.93 -13.98 -4.27
CA GLU A 75 11.15 -13.74 -3.04
C GLU A 75 12.01 -13.77 -1.76
N ASP A 76 13.17 -14.41 -1.78
CA ASP A 76 14.06 -14.48 -0.62
C ASP A 76 15.09 -13.32 -0.60
N SER A 77 15.10 -12.50 -1.65
CA SER A 77 15.94 -11.30 -1.72
C SER A 77 15.45 -10.23 -0.72
N PRO A 78 16.36 -9.57 0.02
CA PRO A 78 15.97 -8.43 0.88
C PRO A 78 15.45 -7.22 0.09
N LEU A 79 15.63 -7.21 -1.24
CA LEU A 79 15.08 -6.18 -2.12
C LEU A 79 13.64 -6.49 -2.57
N HIS A 80 13.17 -7.72 -2.38
CA HIS A 80 11.81 -8.13 -2.69
C HIS A 80 10.81 -7.51 -1.69
N PHE A 81 9.61 -7.25 -2.18
CA PHE A 81 8.48 -6.87 -1.35
C PHE A 81 7.19 -7.48 -1.92
N ASP A 82 6.32 -7.96 -1.03
CA ASP A 82 5.06 -8.60 -1.43
C ASP A 82 4.04 -7.58 -1.93
N VAL A 83 3.94 -6.42 -1.26
CA VAL A 83 2.95 -5.36 -1.54
C VAL A 83 3.60 -3.98 -1.46
N ALA A 84 3.28 -3.09 -2.40
CA ALA A 84 3.70 -1.69 -2.38
C ALA A 84 2.57 -0.75 -1.95
N VAL A 85 2.86 0.25 -1.12
CA VAL A 85 1.88 1.28 -0.70
C VAL A 85 2.40 2.67 -1.02
N LEU A 86 1.64 3.44 -1.79
CA LEU A 86 1.92 4.85 -2.09
C LEU A 86 1.15 5.75 -1.13
N PHE A 87 1.86 6.64 -0.45
CA PHE A 87 1.24 7.74 0.30
C PHE A 87 1.30 9.03 -0.51
N THR A 88 0.16 9.71 -0.63
CA THR A 88 0.06 11.01 -1.32
C THR A 88 -0.73 12.02 -0.51
N ARG A 89 -0.49 13.32 -0.73
CA ARG A 89 -1.34 14.42 -0.20
C ARG A 89 -2.21 15.02 -1.30
N GLN A 90 -2.29 14.35 -2.44
CA GLN A 90 -3.21 14.68 -3.52
C GLN A 90 -4.60 14.16 -3.13
N ASP A 91 -5.60 15.01 -3.27
CA ASP A 91 -7.01 14.66 -3.12
C ASP A 91 -7.39 13.62 -4.20
N LEU A 92 -7.75 12.41 -3.76
CA LEU A 92 -8.07 11.25 -4.57
C LEU A 92 -9.59 11.13 -4.76
N CYS A 93 -9.99 11.12 -6.03
CA CYS A 93 -11.38 11.04 -6.45
C CYS A 93 -11.69 9.73 -7.15
N GLY A 94 -12.84 9.17 -6.80
CA GLY A 94 -13.50 8.10 -7.55
C GLY A 94 -14.22 8.65 -8.78
N ALA A 95 -15.09 7.84 -9.38
CA ALA A 95 -15.83 8.22 -10.58
C ALA A 95 -16.87 9.34 -10.35
N ALA A 96 -17.40 9.46 -9.13
CA ALA A 96 -18.51 10.35 -8.81
C ALA A 96 -18.21 11.36 -7.68
N THR A 97 -17.37 11.00 -6.70
CA THR A 97 -17.03 11.86 -5.54
C THR A 97 -15.56 11.76 -5.18
N CYS A 98 -15.09 12.69 -4.34
CA CYS A 98 -13.73 12.74 -3.78
C CYS A 98 -13.71 12.37 -2.29
N ASP A 99 -14.59 11.45 -1.88
CA ASP A 99 -14.60 10.94 -0.49
C ASP A 99 -13.64 9.72 -0.33
N THR A 100 -12.91 9.38 -1.39
CA THR A 100 -12.05 8.20 -1.46
C THR A 100 -10.67 8.51 -0.87
N LEU A 101 -10.36 7.91 0.28
CA LEU A 101 -9.05 8.08 0.91
C LEU A 101 -8.00 7.05 0.43
N GLY A 102 -8.39 6.07 -0.38
CA GLY A 102 -7.48 5.03 -0.84
C GLY A 102 -8.07 4.18 -1.95
N MET A 103 -7.21 3.40 -2.61
CA MET A 103 -7.64 2.41 -3.60
C MET A 103 -6.63 1.28 -3.71
N ALA A 104 -7.12 0.06 -3.84
CA ALA A 104 -6.34 -1.14 -4.13
C ALA A 104 -7.11 -2.13 -5.01
N ASP A 105 -6.37 -2.99 -5.71
CA ASP A 105 -6.95 -4.16 -6.34
C ASP A 105 -7.26 -5.25 -5.32
N VAL A 106 -8.30 -6.05 -5.58
CA VAL A 106 -8.74 -7.10 -4.67
C VAL A 106 -8.02 -8.42 -4.98
N GLY A 107 -7.40 -9.01 -3.97
CA GLY A 107 -6.84 -10.37 -4.05
C GLY A 107 -5.57 -10.49 -4.88
N THR A 108 -4.79 -9.41 -4.94
CA THR A 108 -3.60 -9.30 -5.79
C THR A 108 -2.29 -9.33 -5.01
N ALA A 109 -2.30 -9.75 -3.74
CA ALA A 109 -1.10 -9.79 -2.89
C ALA A 109 0.11 -10.50 -3.51
N CYS A 110 -0.12 -11.47 -4.40
CA CYS A 110 0.92 -12.24 -5.08
C CYS A 110 0.95 -12.04 -6.59
N ASP A 111 0.38 -10.94 -7.07
CA ASP A 111 0.48 -10.51 -8.45
C ASP A 111 1.46 -9.33 -8.50
N PRO A 112 2.70 -9.51 -9.00
CA PRO A 112 3.70 -8.45 -9.03
C PRO A 112 3.27 -7.20 -9.81
N GLU A 113 2.30 -7.32 -10.73
CA GLU A 113 1.78 -6.19 -11.51
C GLU A 113 0.67 -5.43 -10.78
N ARG A 114 0.02 -6.06 -9.80
CA ARG A 114 -1.20 -5.55 -9.16
C ARG A 114 -1.15 -5.55 -7.62
N SER A 115 -0.05 -5.96 -7.00
CA SER A 115 0.15 -5.95 -5.56
C SER A 115 0.53 -4.56 -5.04
N CYS A 116 -0.45 -3.66 -5.07
CA CYS A 116 -0.26 -2.24 -4.85
C CYS A 116 -1.50 -1.62 -4.22
N ALA A 117 -1.29 -0.61 -3.38
CA ALA A 117 -2.32 0.24 -2.81
C ALA A 117 -1.88 1.70 -2.84
N ILE A 118 -2.85 2.61 -2.96
CA ILE A 118 -2.63 4.06 -2.80
C ILE A 118 -3.44 4.57 -1.62
N VAL A 119 -2.87 5.51 -0.88
CA VAL A 119 -3.47 6.12 0.30
C VAL A 119 -3.30 7.63 0.22
N GLU A 120 -4.42 8.34 0.28
CA GLU A 120 -4.45 9.75 0.61
C GLU A 120 -4.15 9.91 2.10
N ASP A 121 -3.07 10.64 2.36
CA ASP A 121 -2.63 10.99 3.70
C ASP A 121 -3.50 12.10 4.26
N ASP A 122 -4.33 11.79 5.24
CA ASP A 122 -5.20 12.72 5.94
C ASP A 122 -4.78 12.92 7.41
N GLY A 123 -3.78 12.16 7.89
CA GLY A 123 -3.24 12.23 9.24
C GLY A 123 -2.93 10.85 9.80
N LEU A 124 -2.78 10.74 11.12
CA LEU A 124 -2.48 9.44 11.75
C LEU A 124 -3.56 8.38 11.49
N GLN A 125 -4.80 8.80 11.22
CA GLN A 125 -5.91 7.93 10.85
C GLN A 125 -5.71 7.25 9.48
N SER A 126 -4.81 7.73 8.62
CA SER A 126 -4.41 7.04 7.39
C SER A 126 -3.89 5.62 7.67
N ALA A 127 -3.52 5.30 8.92
CA ALA A 127 -3.23 3.92 9.33
C ALA A 127 -4.40 2.95 9.12
N PHE A 128 -5.63 3.42 9.32
CA PHE A 128 -6.84 2.63 9.07
C PHE A 128 -7.13 2.51 7.58
N THR A 129 -6.86 3.56 6.81
CA THR A 129 -6.92 3.51 5.34
C THR A 129 -5.93 2.49 4.79
N VAL A 130 -4.67 2.50 5.25
CA VAL A 130 -3.68 1.47 4.91
C VAL A 130 -4.18 0.07 5.24
N ALA A 131 -4.73 -0.13 6.43
CA ALA A 131 -5.26 -1.43 6.84
C ALA A 131 -6.44 -1.87 5.96
N HIS A 132 -7.32 -0.95 5.59
CA HIS A 132 -8.46 -1.19 4.69
C HIS A 132 -8.00 -1.61 3.29
N GLU A 133 -7.13 -0.83 2.66
CA GLU A 133 -6.66 -1.11 1.30
C GLU A 133 -5.83 -2.40 1.24
N LEU A 134 -4.96 -2.65 2.23
CA LEU A 134 -4.25 -3.93 2.33
C LEU A 134 -5.22 -5.10 2.58
N GLY A 135 -6.35 -4.86 3.26
CA GLY A 135 -7.44 -5.83 3.34
C GLY A 135 -7.94 -6.24 1.96
N HIS A 136 -8.19 -5.29 1.06
CA HIS A 136 -8.54 -5.60 -0.34
C HIS A 136 -7.46 -6.44 -1.02
N VAL A 137 -6.19 -6.05 -0.92
CA VAL A 137 -5.05 -6.79 -1.51
C VAL A 137 -5.02 -8.25 -1.00
N PHE A 138 -5.31 -8.47 0.28
CA PHE A 138 -5.41 -9.81 0.90
C PHE A 138 -6.77 -10.50 0.69
N SER A 139 -7.52 -10.18 -0.36
CA SER A 139 -8.83 -10.78 -0.66
C SER A 139 -9.86 -10.66 0.48
N MET A 140 -9.77 -9.65 1.35
CA MET A 140 -10.76 -9.41 2.39
C MET A 140 -11.97 -8.72 1.77
N HIS A 141 -12.95 -9.50 1.33
CA HIS A 141 -14.23 -9.00 0.84
C HIS A 141 -15.39 -9.77 1.52
N GLY A 142 -16.25 -9.05 2.24
CA GLY A 142 -17.35 -9.69 2.99
C GLY A 142 -16.86 -10.57 4.17
N PRO A 143 -17.66 -11.54 4.66
CA PRO A 143 -17.37 -12.30 5.88
C PRO A 143 -16.28 -13.38 5.73
N VAL A 144 -15.66 -13.53 4.55
CA VAL A 144 -14.68 -14.58 4.30
C VAL A 144 -13.29 -13.97 4.20
N LEU A 145 -12.41 -14.39 5.09
CA LEU A 145 -11.01 -13.99 5.12
C LEU A 145 -10.13 -15.00 4.36
N LYS A 146 -9.45 -14.55 3.30
CA LYS A 146 -8.44 -15.36 2.58
C LYS A 146 -7.07 -14.69 2.64
N VAL A 147 -6.37 -14.86 3.75
CA VAL A 147 -4.97 -14.38 3.89
C VAL A 147 -4.04 -15.29 3.09
N ILE A 148 -3.18 -14.69 2.25
CA ILE A 148 -2.06 -15.38 1.61
C ILE A 148 -0.80 -15.12 2.48
N PRO A 149 -0.27 -16.10 3.24
CA PRO A 149 0.74 -15.85 4.28
C PRO A 149 2.17 -15.55 3.77
N LYS A 150 2.47 -15.95 2.53
CA LYS A 150 3.66 -15.64 1.73
C LYS A 150 3.33 -16.07 0.31
N CYS A 151 3.78 -15.32 -0.69
CA CYS A 151 3.55 -15.73 -2.08
C CYS A 151 4.27 -17.06 -2.36
N PRO A 152 3.65 -17.99 -3.11
CA PRO A 152 4.31 -19.24 -3.45
C PRO A 152 5.32 -18.98 -4.56
N GLN A 153 6.56 -19.44 -4.37
CA GLN A 153 7.59 -19.40 -5.40
C GLN A 153 7.06 -19.99 -6.72
N GLY A 154 7.04 -19.17 -7.79
CA GLY A 154 6.68 -19.60 -9.14
C GLY A 154 5.23 -19.36 -9.56
N VAL A 155 4.44 -18.57 -8.83
CA VAL A 155 3.14 -18.08 -9.30
C VAL A 155 3.30 -16.66 -9.84
N SER A 156 3.50 -16.56 -11.16
CA SER A 156 3.47 -15.33 -11.95
C SER A 156 2.55 -15.52 -13.14
#